data_AF-A0AAV4W528-F1
#
_entry.id   AF-A0AAV4W528-F1
#
_cell.length_a   1.000
_cell.length_b   1.000
_cell.length_c   1.000
_cell.angle_alpha   90.00
_cell.angle_beta   90.00
_cell.angle_gamma   90.00
#
_symmetry.space_group_name_H-M   'P 1'
#
loop_
_entity.id
_entity.type
_entity.pdbx_description
1 polymer ?
#
loop_
_entity_poly.entity_id
_entity_poly.type
_entity_poly.pdbx_seq_one_letter_code
_entity_poly.pdbx_strand_id
1 'polypeptide(L)'
;MTRKGKRFTTEQLEFISQKVSTLKNTDEMSLLVYLILKTKLKIKDLLGWFNTDLDKRRVYLQEHNTSLLEDYTSVPKLFPKTHHAYLLQWKQACKLWLNVEGASFEMLKRCTMNAVTPQMDDENMQTDEQPERE
;
A
#
# COMPACT_ATOMS: atom_id res chain seq x y z
N MET A 1 13.59 -21.33 15.95
CA MET A 1 12.12 -21.16 15.93
C MET A 1 11.76 -19.99 15.02
N THR A 2 11.35 -20.26 13.79
CA THR A 2 10.92 -19.24 12.83
C THR A 2 9.57 -18.68 13.29
N ARG A 3 9.58 -17.53 13.96
CA ARG A 3 8.35 -16.76 14.23
C ARG A 3 7.75 -16.36 12.89
N LYS A 4 6.83 -17.17 12.35
CA LYS A 4 5.94 -16.75 11.26
C LYS A 4 5.10 -15.62 11.84
N GLY A 5 5.51 -14.37 11.59
CA GLY A 5 4.75 -13.20 12.01
C GLY A 5 3.31 -13.32 11.50
N LYS A 6 2.33 -13.05 12.36
CA LYS A 6 0.92 -12.97 11.96
C LYS A 6 0.79 -12.00 10.78
N ARG A 7 -0.05 -12.33 9.80
CA ARG A 7 -0.24 -11.54 8.57
C ARG A 7 -1.70 -11.11 8.48
N PHE A 8 -1.96 -10.00 7.80
CA PHE A 8 -3.31 -9.69 7.37
C PHE A 8 -3.74 -10.63 6.23
N THR A 9 -5.00 -11.04 6.23
CA THR A 9 -5.61 -11.73 5.09
C THR A 9 -5.81 -10.76 3.93
N THR A 10 -6.08 -11.28 2.73
CA THR A 10 -6.39 -10.45 1.56
C THR A 10 -7.58 -9.53 1.83
N GLU A 11 -8.67 -10.07 2.38
CA GLU A 11 -9.87 -9.30 2.76
C GLU A 11 -9.56 -8.18 3.76
N GLN A 12 -8.72 -8.47 4.76
CA GLN A 12 -8.29 -7.47 5.74
C GLN A 12 -7.48 -6.34 5.09
N LEU A 13 -6.60 -6.67 4.14
CA LEU A 13 -5.82 -5.68 3.40
C LEU A 13 -6.67 -4.85 2.44
N GLU A 14 -7.63 -5.46 1.77
CA GLU A 14 -8.60 -4.75 0.93
C GLU A 14 -9.42 -3.78 1.75
N PHE A 15 -9.94 -4.23 2.90
CA PHE A 15 -10.65 -3.38 3.85
C PHE A 15 -9.77 -2.22 4.33
N ILE A 16 -8.54 -2.48 4.77
CA ILE A 16 -7.61 -1.44 5.19
C ILE A 16 -7.37 -0.46 4.05
N SER A 17 -7.06 -0.96 2.84
CA SER A 17 -6.78 -0.16 1.65
C SER A 17 -7.95 0.79 1.33
N GLN A 18 -9.18 0.29 1.35
CA GLN A 18 -10.38 1.10 1.17
C GLN A 18 -10.52 2.15 2.28
N LYS A 19 -10.38 1.73 3.54
CA LYS A 19 -10.56 2.60 4.71
C LYS A 19 -9.54 3.75 4.74
N VAL A 20 -8.28 3.46 4.47
CA VAL A 20 -7.24 4.51 4.46
C VAL A 20 -7.29 5.35 3.20
N SER A 21 -7.77 4.81 2.06
CA SER A 21 -7.95 5.60 0.85
C SER A 21 -8.99 6.71 1.02
N THR A 22 -10.03 6.49 1.83
CA THR A 22 -11.06 7.50 2.12
C THR A 22 -10.61 8.52 3.18
N LEU A 23 -9.74 8.11 4.12
CA LEU A 23 -9.33 8.93 5.25
C LEU A 23 -7.98 9.62 5.08
N LYS A 24 -7.17 9.26 4.05
CA LYS A 24 -5.80 9.76 3.86
C LYS A 24 -5.68 11.30 3.82
N ASN A 25 -6.75 12.02 3.48
CA ASN A 25 -6.71 13.47 3.39
C ASN A 25 -7.01 14.18 4.73
N THR A 26 -7.63 13.47 5.67
CA THR A 26 -8.12 14.04 6.95
C THR A 26 -7.42 13.44 8.16
N ASP A 27 -6.86 12.24 8.04
CA ASP A 27 -6.19 11.53 9.13
C ASP A 27 -4.75 11.18 8.76
N GLU A 28 -3.84 11.71 9.58
CA GLU A 28 -2.39 11.56 9.43
C GLU A 28 -1.94 10.09 9.49
N MET A 29 -2.56 9.28 10.36
CA MET A 29 -2.24 7.85 10.48
C MET A 29 -2.68 7.09 9.23
N SER A 30 -3.87 7.42 8.71
CA SER A 30 -4.38 6.87 7.45
C SER A 30 -3.51 7.25 6.26
N LEU A 31 -3.00 8.49 6.19
CA LEU A 31 -2.02 8.88 5.17
C LEU A 31 -0.75 8.02 5.25
N LEU A 32 -0.21 7.81 6.45
CA LEU A 32 0.98 6.99 6.67
C LEU A 32 0.75 5.55 6.17
N VAL A 33 -0.37 4.93 6.55
CA VAL A 33 -0.71 3.55 6.13
C VAL A 33 -0.97 3.47 4.63
N TYR A 34 -1.66 4.47 4.06
CA TYR A 34 -1.88 4.58 2.62
C TYR A 34 -0.56 4.60 1.85
N LEU A 35 0.41 5.40 2.31
CA LEU A 35 1.74 5.45 1.72
C LEU A 35 2.48 4.11 1.84
N ILE A 36 2.38 3.40 2.97
CA ILE A 36 2.98 2.07 3.13
C ILE A 36 2.41 1.07 2.11
N LEU A 37 1.11 1.15 1.81
CA LEU A 37 0.42 0.26 0.88
C LEU A 37 0.68 0.62 -0.59
N LYS A 38 0.78 1.91 -0.92
CA LYS A 38 0.91 2.39 -2.30
C LYS A 38 2.36 2.59 -2.75
N THR A 39 3.31 2.59 -1.83
CA THR A 39 4.73 2.82 -2.14
C THR A 39 5.60 1.65 -1.69
N LYS A 40 6.85 1.61 -2.16
CA LYS A 40 7.84 0.65 -1.67
C LYS A 40 8.53 1.10 -0.37
N LEU A 41 8.13 2.26 0.20
CA LEU A 41 8.78 2.88 1.35
C LEU A 41 8.41 2.21 2.67
N LYS A 42 9.40 1.89 3.51
CA LYS A 42 9.16 1.36 4.86
C LYS A 42 8.85 2.51 5.81
N ILE A 43 8.35 2.19 6.99
CA ILE A 43 8.03 3.24 7.98
C ILE A 43 9.25 4.09 8.35
N LYS A 44 10.46 3.50 8.39
CA LYS A 44 11.70 4.24 8.61
C LYS A 44 12.00 5.26 7.49
N ASP A 45 11.59 4.96 6.26
CA ASP A 45 11.82 5.82 5.10
C ASP A 45 10.78 6.96 5.13
N LEU A 46 9.52 6.61 5.44
CA LEU A 46 8.40 7.54 5.56
C LEU A 46 8.56 8.54 6.71
N LEU A 47 9.01 8.09 7.88
CA LEU A 47 9.27 8.96 9.03
C LEU A 47 10.67 9.59 9.00
N GLY A 48 11.56 9.10 8.13
CA GLY A 48 12.91 9.61 7.91
C GLY A 48 12.95 10.58 6.74
N TRP A 49 13.71 10.23 5.69
CA TRP A 49 13.97 11.14 4.57
C TRP A 49 12.70 11.68 3.92
N PHE A 50 11.63 10.88 3.82
CA PHE A 50 10.38 11.33 3.19
C PHE A 50 9.72 12.47 3.99
N ASN A 51 9.94 12.53 5.31
CA ASN A 51 9.38 13.54 6.18
C ASN A 51 10.31 14.76 6.39
N THR A 52 11.58 14.65 6.02
CA THR A 52 12.61 15.67 6.28
C THR A 52 13.20 16.29 5.02
N ASP A 53 13.19 15.58 3.89
CA ASP A 53 13.77 16.01 2.62
C ASP A 53 12.64 16.24 1.61
N LEU A 54 12.22 17.51 1.48
CA LEU A 54 11.07 17.91 0.67
C LEU A 54 11.32 17.71 -0.82
N ASP A 55 12.55 17.98 -1.28
CA ASP A 55 12.91 17.85 -2.69
C ASP A 55 12.92 16.38 -3.10
N LYS A 56 13.56 15.53 -2.28
CA LYS A 56 13.55 14.08 -2.52
C LYS A 56 12.15 13.50 -2.44
N ARG A 57 11.30 13.99 -1.53
CA ARG A 57 9.89 13.60 -1.46
C ARG A 57 9.15 13.98 -2.75
N ARG A 58 9.32 15.22 -3.24
CA ARG A 58 8.67 15.69 -4.46
C ARG A 58 9.04 14.82 -5.66
N VAL A 59 10.34 14.55 -5.85
CA VAL A 59 10.83 13.67 -6.93
C VAL A 59 10.21 12.27 -6.81
N TYR A 60 10.21 11.69 -5.61
CA TYR A 60 9.64 10.36 -5.40
C TYR A 60 8.14 10.30 -5.75
N LEU A 61 7.36 11.30 -5.32
CA LEU A 61 5.92 11.36 -5.59
C LEU A 61 5.60 11.53 -7.07
N GLN A 62 6.41 12.30 -7.80
CA GLN A 62 6.30 12.47 -9.25
C GLN A 62 6.58 11.16 -9.99
N GLU A 63 7.65 10.45 -9.62
CA GLU A 63 8.01 9.16 -10.25
C GLU A 63 6.98 8.06 -10.00
N HIS A 64 6.29 8.09 -8.85
CA HIS A 64 5.34 7.04 -8.44
C HIS A 64 3.89 7.40 -8.79
N ASN A 65 3.65 8.38 -9.67
CA ASN A 65 2.33 8.84 -10.12
C ASN A 65 1.33 9.03 -8.97
N THR A 66 1.81 9.52 -7.83
CA THR A 66 0.97 9.69 -6.64
C THR A 66 0.36 11.10 -6.66
N SER A 67 -0.30 11.45 -7.77
CA SER A 67 -0.91 12.77 -8.03
C SER A 67 -1.87 13.21 -6.93
N LEU A 68 -2.52 12.24 -6.28
CA LEU A 68 -3.37 12.44 -5.11
C LEU A 68 -2.63 13.04 -3.89
N LEU A 69 -1.30 13.15 -3.93
CA LEU A 69 -0.49 13.71 -2.85
C LEU A 69 0.23 15.01 -3.25
N GLU A 70 -0.16 15.64 -4.37
CA GLU A 70 0.38 16.94 -4.80
C GLU A 70 0.24 18.00 -3.69
N ASP A 71 -0.89 18.01 -2.99
CA ASP A 71 -1.15 18.91 -1.85
C ASP A 71 -0.15 18.75 -0.70
N TYR A 72 0.48 17.57 -0.58
CA TYR A 72 1.43 17.24 0.47
C TYR A 72 2.88 17.50 0.07
N THR A 73 3.15 17.89 -1.18
CA THR A 73 4.52 18.13 -1.67
C THR A 73 5.17 19.35 -1.03
N SER A 74 4.38 20.36 -0.63
CA SER A 74 4.84 21.60 -0.01
C SER A 74 4.82 21.57 1.52
N VAL A 75 4.20 20.55 2.13
CA VAL A 75 4.05 20.47 3.60
C VAL A 75 5.40 20.19 4.26
N PRO A 76 5.92 21.06 5.14
CA PRO A 76 7.26 20.90 5.70
C PRO A 76 7.45 19.61 6.51
N LYS A 77 6.40 19.13 7.17
CA LYS A 77 6.42 17.90 7.96
C LYS A 77 5.06 17.22 7.91
N LEU A 78 5.00 16.03 7.33
CA LEU A 78 3.76 15.25 7.20
C LEU A 78 3.48 14.40 8.45
N PHE A 79 4.55 13.93 9.10
CA PHE A 79 4.46 13.02 10.24
C PHE A 79 5.17 13.62 11.47
N PRO A 80 4.50 14.46 12.26
CA PRO A 80 5.09 15.10 13.43
C PRO A 80 5.34 14.13 14.60
N LYS A 81 4.61 13.00 14.67
CA LYS A 81 4.66 12.07 15.81
C LYS A 81 5.81 11.07 15.70
N THR A 82 6.12 10.39 16.81
CA THR A 82 7.12 9.33 16.83
C THR A 82 6.57 8.03 16.25
N HIS A 83 7.48 7.14 15.80
CA HIS A 83 7.11 5.79 15.36
C HIS A 83 6.26 5.03 16.39
N HIS A 84 6.60 5.15 17.69
CA HIS A 84 5.86 4.49 18.76
C HIS A 84 4.41 4.98 18.84
N ALA A 85 4.19 6.29 18.73
CA ALA A 85 2.85 6.88 18.74
C ALA A 85 1.99 6.37 17.56
N TYR A 86 2.56 6.32 16.36
CA TYR A 86 1.87 5.75 15.19
C TYR A 86 1.57 4.27 15.37
N LEU A 87 2.50 3.50 15.95
CA LEU A 87 2.29 2.07 16.18
C LEU A 87 1.18 1.80 17.20
N LEU A 88 1.06 2.62 18.24
CA LEU A 88 -0.04 2.53 19.20
C LEU A 88 -1.39 2.83 18.54
N GLN A 89 -1.47 3.92 17.77
CA GLN A 89 -2.69 4.28 17.02
C GLN A 89 -3.06 3.19 16.01
N TRP A 90 -2.08 2.64 15.29
CA TRP A 90 -2.30 1.56 14.34
C TRP A 90 -2.83 0.30 15.01
N LYS A 91 -2.27 -0.10 16.16
CA LYS A 91 -2.77 -1.25 16.93
C LYS A 91 -4.22 -1.05 17.38
N GLN A 92 -4.55 0.15 17.85
CA GLN A 92 -5.93 0.48 18.24
C GLN A 92 -6.87 0.44 17.02
N ALA A 93 -6.47 1.02 15.90
CA ALA A 93 -7.24 0.98 14.66
C ALA A 93 -7.48 -0.46 14.18
N CYS A 94 -6.46 -1.32 14.16
CA CYS A 94 -6.62 -2.73 13.80
C CYS A 94 -7.54 -3.50 14.74
N LYS A 95 -7.47 -3.22 16.04
CA LYS A 95 -8.39 -3.82 17.02
C LYS A 95 -9.83 -3.37 16.76
N LEU A 96 -10.05 -2.09 16.50
CA LEU A 96 -11.39 -1.55 16.27
C LEU A 96 -11.98 -1.97 14.92
N TRP A 97 -11.17 -1.98 13.87
CA TRP A 97 -11.64 -2.22 12.50
C TRP A 97 -11.75 -3.70 12.15
N LEU A 98 -10.81 -4.51 12.64
CA LEU A 98 -10.63 -5.90 12.21
C LEU A 98 -10.62 -6.90 13.37
N ASN A 99 -10.76 -6.43 14.62
CA ASN A 99 -10.60 -7.25 15.82
C ASN A 99 -9.24 -7.99 15.88
N VAL A 100 -8.18 -7.35 15.37
CA VAL A 100 -6.81 -7.92 15.35
C VAL A 100 -5.95 -7.29 16.44
N GLU A 101 -5.41 -8.12 17.33
CA GLU A 101 -4.44 -7.71 18.34
C GLU A 101 -2.98 -7.90 17.89
N GLY A 102 -2.10 -7.01 18.35
CA GLY A 102 -0.66 -7.10 18.08
C GLY A 102 -0.24 -6.69 16.66
N ALA A 103 -1.07 -5.91 15.97
CA ALA A 103 -0.77 -5.42 14.63
C ALA A 103 0.55 -4.63 14.56
N SER A 104 1.23 -4.71 13.41
CA SER A 104 2.42 -3.93 13.10
C SER A 104 2.38 -3.47 11.64
N PHE A 105 3.16 -2.45 11.31
CA PHE A 105 3.23 -1.92 9.94
C PHE A 105 3.84 -2.92 8.94
N GLU A 106 4.71 -3.83 9.40
CA GLU A 106 5.30 -4.88 8.55
C GLU A 106 4.26 -5.88 8.03
N MET A 107 3.11 -5.99 8.70
CA MET A 107 2.01 -6.85 8.28
C MET A 107 1.32 -6.35 6.99
N LEU A 108 1.52 -5.08 6.61
CA LEU A 108 0.91 -4.46 5.42
C LEU A 108 1.62 -4.82 4.10
N LYS A 109 2.92 -5.18 4.13
CA LYS A 109 3.80 -5.14 2.95
C LYS A 109 3.96 -6.43 2.14
N ARG A 110 3.36 -7.56 2.54
CA ARG A 110 3.69 -8.87 1.94
C ARG A 110 2.66 -9.46 0.96
N CYS A 111 1.56 -8.79 0.65
CA CYS A 111 0.60 -9.29 -0.34
C CYS A 111 0.69 -8.60 -1.72
N THR A 112 1.43 -7.50 -1.87
CA THR A 112 1.52 -6.76 -3.15
C THR A 112 2.44 -7.40 -4.19
N MET A 113 3.14 -8.51 -3.87
CA MET A 113 4.02 -9.21 -4.83
C MET A 113 3.38 -10.38 -5.57
N ASN A 114 2.09 -10.70 -5.37
CA ASN A 114 1.44 -11.87 -6.00
C ASN A 114 0.24 -11.56 -6.91
N ALA A 115 -0.09 -10.29 -7.19
CA ALA A 115 -1.30 -9.92 -7.94
C ALA A 115 -1.03 -9.25 -9.30
N VAL A 116 0.06 -9.62 -9.99
CA VAL A 116 0.21 -9.35 -11.43
C VAL A 116 0.79 -10.60 -12.10
N THR A 117 -0.06 -11.60 -12.26
CA THR A 117 0.07 -12.52 -13.39
C THR A 117 -0.68 -11.89 -14.55
N PRO A 118 -0.07 -11.58 -15.70
CA PRO A 118 -0.84 -11.38 -16.91
C PRO A 118 -1.52 -12.71 -17.22
N GLN A 119 -2.85 -12.79 -17.07
CA GLN A 119 -3.65 -13.77 -17.78
C GLN A 119 -3.54 -13.41 -19.26
N MET A 120 -2.67 -14.09 -19.98
CA MET A 120 -2.85 -14.28 -21.41
C MET A 120 -3.90 -15.37 -21.53
N ASP A 121 -5.10 -15.00 -21.93
CA ASP A 121 -6.11 -15.95 -22.36
C ASP A 121 -5.60 -16.62 -23.64
N ASP A 122 -5.12 -17.86 -23.49
CA ASP A 122 -4.96 -18.84 -24.55
C ASP A 122 -6.35 -19.23 -25.05
N GLU A 123 -6.90 -18.51 -26.03
CA GLU A 123 -7.90 -19.09 -26.95
C GLU A 123 -7.20 -19.56 -28.22
N ASN A 124 -6.69 -20.78 -28.13
CA ASN A 124 -6.38 -21.64 -29.26
C ASN A 124 -7.71 -22.19 -29.83
N MET A 125 -8.15 -21.68 -30.98
CA MET A 125 -9.08 -22.41 -31.85
C MET A 125 -8.37 -22.79 -33.14
N GLN A 126 -7.82 -24.00 -33.15
CA GLN A 126 -7.73 -24.78 -34.38
C GLN A 126 -9.15 -25.12 -34.84
N THR A 127 -9.46 -24.91 -36.11
CA THR A 127 -10.28 -25.88 -36.83
C THR A 127 -9.88 -25.92 -38.30
N ASP A 128 -9.70 -27.16 -38.71
CA ASP A 128 -9.21 -27.68 -39.98
C ASP A 128 -10.22 -27.51 -41.14
N GLU A 129 -9.71 -27.84 -42.33
CA GLU A 129 -10.41 -28.27 -43.55
C GLU A 129 -11.01 -27.26 -44.55
N GLN A 130 -10.65 -27.56 -45.82
CA GLN A 130 -11.02 -26.94 -47.10
C GLN A 130 -12.51 -27.09 -47.45
N PRO A 131 -13.01 -26.44 -48.53
CA PRO A 131 -13.07 -27.17 -49.80
C PRO A 131 -12.76 -26.34 -51.07
N GLU A 132 -12.63 -27.08 -52.17
CA GLU A 132 -12.24 -26.73 -53.54
C GLU A 132 -13.11 -25.72 -54.31
N ARG A 133 -12.55 -25.35 -55.50
CA ARG A 133 -13.12 -24.83 -56.78
C ARG A 133 -12.79 -23.35 -57.05
N GLU A 134 -12.31 -22.94 -58.22
CA GLU A 134 -12.33 -23.50 -59.59
C GLU A 134 -10.96 -23.44 -60.30
#